data_AF-A0A2V0P948-F1
#
_entry.id   AF-A0A2V0P948-F1
#
_cell.length_a   1.000
_cell.length_b   1.000
_cell.length_c   1.000
_cell.angle_alpha   90.00
_cell.angle_beta   90.00
_cell.angle_gamma   90.00
#
_symmetry.space_group_name_H-M   'P 1'
#
loop_
_entity.id
_entity.type
_entity.pdbx_description
1 polymer ?
#
loop_
_entity_poly.entity_id
_entity_poly.type
_entity_poly.pdbx_seq_one_letter_code
_entity_poly.pdbx_strand_id
1 'polypeptide(L)'
;MRPASPLLPPPVLAAPLLAAALLLLTPVAFAHRPLLSGLSGGAQHSTWEAAVLVPWVTSSWSAKRVVECDAPFFWMKFPSEKAGQQVHITAGTPAASGLASTRVGLALIGPGLPKFNASALAFPVPPGADMGLLRISSPEDQSNCDFLQNKVSREFYKPADFPGVGRRCAYYEPHSKSNLWITADANVTLPVGNATYYLVSFLDGRRSTGRFTVAVADWAESEDFARPYALPAGARNATGADAASAAACCGGGGAAAAAGGDLSACPLFSAFGASCPAKTGRERSLLAPAPARAEAPAVAARLMQQAIPYIDVQTPEEFKAASVPGAVNIPLQLPGPDGKPRDNPDFLDQVSKLFPRCSALLVGCRTGVRSARAAALLAPHFADVISVDGGIVGWQQAGLPVRQGG
;
A
#
# COMPACT_ATOMS: atom_id res chain seq x y z
N MET A 1 -22.06 6.63 -91.95
CA MET A 1 -21.24 6.74 -90.72
C MET A 1 -22.05 7.54 -89.72
N ARG A 2 -22.44 6.93 -88.60
CA ARG A 2 -23.43 7.46 -87.64
C ARG A 2 -22.83 8.56 -86.75
N PRO A 3 -23.60 9.59 -86.35
CA PRO A 3 -23.15 10.65 -85.47
C PRO A 3 -23.08 10.17 -84.01
N ALA A 4 -22.14 10.73 -83.24
CA ALA A 4 -21.91 10.42 -81.83
C ALA A 4 -22.99 11.08 -80.94
N SER A 5 -23.60 10.29 -80.06
CA SER A 5 -24.50 10.77 -78.99
C SER A 5 -23.70 11.34 -77.81
N PRO A 6 -24.20 12.39 -77.13
CA PRO A 6 -23.55 12.94 -75.94
C PRO A 6 -23.84 12.10 -74.69
N LEU A 7 -22.83 11.97 -73.83
CA LEU A 7 -22.86 11.25 -72.56
C LEU A 7 -23.65 12.03 -71.48
N LEU A 8 -24.55 11.34 -70.77
CA LEU A 8 -25.18 11.82 -69.54
C LEU A 8 -24.19 11.81 -68.35
N PRO A 9 -24.29 12.75 -67.39
CA PRO A 9 -23.49 12.70 -66.17
C PRO A 9 -24.05 11.70 -65.14
N PRO A 10 -23.21 11.16 -64.23
CA PRO A 10 -23.60 10.16 -63.22
C PRO A 10 -24.43 10.78 -62.06
N PRO A 11 -25.14 9.94 -61.27
CA PRO A 11 -26.07 10.42 -60.26
C PRO A 11 -25.34 10.94 -59.01
N VAL A 12 -25.82 12.05 -58.46
CA VAL A 12 -25.37 12.60 -57.16
C VAL A 12 -26.00 11.76 -56.05
N LEU A 13 -25.21 10.88 -55.44
CA LEU A 13 -25.59 10.09 -54.27
C LEU A 13 -25.68 10.98 -53.01
N ALA A 14 -26.79 10.84 -52.29
CA ALA A 14 -27.12 11.49 -51.04
C ALA A 14 -26.08 11.19 -49.94
N ALA A 15 -25.22 12.17 -49.64
CA ALA A 15 -24.17 12.05 -48.62
C ALA A 15 -24.46 12.63 -47.21
N PRO A 16 -25.56 13.36 -46.88
CA PRO A 16 -25.60 14.03 -45.58
C PRO A 16 -26.11 13.17 -44.40
N LEU A 17 -26.72 12.00 -44.66
CA LEU A 17 -27.34 11.20 -43.59
C LEU A 17 -26.37 10.21 -42.88
N LEU A 18 -25.26 9.81 -43.52
CA LEU A 18 -24.31 8.89 -42.89
C LEU A 18 -23.36 9.58 -41.89
N ALA A 19 -23.10 10.88 -42.06
CA ALA A 19 -22.21 11.64 -41.17
C ALA A 19 -22.83 11.90 -39.79
N ALA A 20 -24.16 12.00 -39.69
CA ALA A 20 -24.84 12.22 -38.41
C ALA A 20 -24.90 10.95 -37.54
N ALA A 21 -24.94 9.76 -38.14
CA ALA A 21 -24.99 8.49 -37.41
C ALA A 21 -23.62 8.07 -36.84
N LEU A 22 -22.51 8.50 -37.45
CA LEU A 22 -21.16 8.12 -37.01
C LEU A 22 -20.64 8.92 -35.80
N LEU A 23 -21.26 10.07 -35.49
CA LEU A 23 -20.93 10.89 -34.31
C LEU A 23 -21.52 10.32 -33.00
N LEU A 24 -22.53 9.45 -33.08
CA LEU A 24 -23.23 8.87 -31.93
C LEU A 24 -22.58 7.59 -31.36
N LEU A 25 -21.48 7.11 -31.96
CA LEU A 25 -20.77 5.90 -31.54
C LEU A 25 -19.31 6.18 -31.16
N THR A 26 -18.98 7.40 -30.74
CA THR A 26 -17.70 7.61 -30.05
C THR A 26 -17.83 7.04 -28.65
N PRO A 27 -17.07 5.99 -28.27
CA PRO A 27 -17.03 5.54 -26.90
C PRO A 27 -16.52 6.71 -26.05
N VAL A 28 -17.39 7.23 -25.18
CA VAL A 28 -16.98 8.18 -24.15
C VAL A 28 -16.05 7.40 -23.22
N ALA A 29 -14.76 7.65 -23.34
CA ALA A 29 -13.77 7.11 -22.43
C ALA A 29 -13.92 7.84 -21.09
N PHE A 30 -14.41 7.14 -20.07
CA PHE A 30 -14.39 7.61 -18.68
C PHE A 30 -12.95 7.53 -18.14
N ALA A 31 -12.11 8.45 -18.59
CA ALA A 31 -10.76 8.61 -18.07
C ALA A 31 -10.78 9.73 -17.03
N HIS A 32 -10.11 9.51 -15.88
CA HIS A 32 -9.91 10.57 -14.91
C HIS A 32 -9.22 11.77 -15.58
N ARG A 33 -9.68 12.99 -15.26
CA ARG A 33 -9.00 14.21 -15.68
C ARG A 33 -7.58 14.19 -15.12
N PRO A 34 -6.56 14.50 -15.92
CA PRO A 34 -5.23 14.70 -15.37
C PRO A 34 -5.30 15.88 -14.40
N LEU A 35 -4.71 15.74 -13.23
CA LEU A 35 -4.55 16.82 -12.26
C LEU A 35 -3.31 17.67 -12.58
N LEU A 36 -2.37 17.10 -13.32
CA LEU A 36 -1.13 17.72 -13.77
C LEU A 36 -0.93 17.42 -15.26
N SER A 37 -0.35 18.35 -16.02
CA SER A 37 -0.12 18.18 -17.47
C SER A 37 0.94 17.11 -17.82
N GLY A 38 1.58 16.51 -16.82
CA GLY A 38 2.65 15.53 -16.98
C GLY A 38 2.93 14.73 -15.71
N LEU A 39 4.10 14.09 -15.68
CA LEU A 39 4.57 13.32 -14.53
C LEU A 39 5.11 14.27 -13.45
N SER A 40 4.73 14.03 -12.19
CA SER A 40 5.32 14.75 -11.04
C SER A 40 6.51 13.99 -10.43
N GLY A 41 7.47 14.74 -9.91
CA GLY A 41 8.79 14.26 -9.47
C GLY A 41 9.43 15.21 -8.45
N GLY A 42 10.44 14.73 -7.74
CA GLY A 42 11.26 15.51 -6.81
C GLY A 42 10.43 16.18 -5.70
N ALA A 43 10.87 17.37 -5.30
CA ALA A 43 10.23 18.17 -4.26
C ALA A 43 8.82 18.67 -4.64
N GLN A 44 8.42 18.58 -5.91
CA GLN A 44 7.13 19.08 -6.37
C GLN A 44 5.98 18.33 -5.70
N HIS A 45 5.09 19.08 -5.02
CA HIS A 45 3.93 18.54 -4.29
C HIS A 45 4.32 17.48 -3.24
N SER A 46 5.55 17.54 -2.72
CA SER A 46 6.07 16.59 -1.72
C SER A 46 5.77 16.97 -0.27
N THR A 47 5.23 18.17 -0.04
CA THR A 47 4.79 18.66 1.28
C THR A 47 3.33 19.09 1.24
N TRP A 48 2.71 19.20 2.42
CA TRP A 48 1.30 19.57 2.52
C TRP A 48 1.04 21.03 2.13
N GLU A 49 2.01 21.93 2.34
CA GLU A 49 1.95 23.34 1.93
C GLU A 49 1.89 23.44 0.40
N ALA A 50 2.71 22.63 -0.27
CA ALA A 50 2.80 22.54 -1.71
C ALA A 50 1.78 21.57 -2.32
N ALA A 51 0.80 21.06 -1.56
CA ALA A 51 -0.18 20.10 -2.04
C ALA A 51 -0.91 20.61 -3.29
N VAL A 52 -0.99 19.77 -4.33
CA VAL A 52 -1.73 20.12 -5.55
C VAL A 52 -3.22 20.21 -5.24
N LEU A 53 -3.85 21.28 -5.70
CA LEU A 53 -5.29 21.49 -5.52
C LEU A 53 -6.07 20.64 -6.54
N VAL A 54 -6.92 19.76 -6.03
CA VAL A 54 -8.03 19.17 -6.76
C VAL A 54 -9.20 20.15 -6.65
N PRO A 55 -9.62 20.78 -7.76
CA PRO A 55 -10.44 21.99 -7.72
C PRO A 55 -11.89 21.73 -7.33
N TRP A 56 -12.43 20.56 -7.69
CA TRP A 56 -13.74 20.07 -7.24
C TRP A 56 -13.70 18.54 -7.28
N VAL A 57 -14.22 17.89 -6.24
CA VAL A 57 -14.20 16.42 -6.14
C VAL A 57 -15.33 15.78 -6.91
N THR A 58 -16.38 16.52 -7.28
CA THR A 58 -17.50 16.07 -8.14
C THR A 58 -17.10 15.68 -9.56
N SER A 59 -15.81 15.69 -9.87
CA SER A 59 -15.26 15.09 -11.07
C SER A 59 -14.03 14.29 -10.74
N SER A 60 -13.74 13.34 -11.60
CA SER A 60 -12.61 12.45 -11.51
C SER A 60 -11.29 13.13 -11.80
N TRP A 61 -10.38 13.15 -10.82
CA TRP A 61 -9.02 13.66 -10.98
C TRP A 61 -7.99 12.58 -10.71
N SER A 62 -6.92 12.53 -11.50
CA SER A 62 -5.80 11.64 -11.27
C SER A 62 -4.45 12.33 -11.46
N ALA A 63 -3.47 11.94 -10.66
CA ALA A 63 -2.09 12.38 -10.81
C ALA A 63 -1.15 11.19 -10.89
N LYS A 64 -0.16 11.29 -11.78
CA LYS A 64 0.95 10.34 -11.89
C LYS A 64 2.13 10.92 -11.12
N ARG A 65 2.74 10.10 -10.27
CA ARG A 65 3.87 10.47 -9.40
C ARG A 65 4.97 9.44 -9.50
N VAL A 66 6.21 9.91 -9.59
CA VAL A 66 7.40 9.13 -9.21
C VAL A 66 7.90 9.70 -7.90
N VAL A 67 7.96 8.92 -6.83
CA VAL A 67 8.54 9.34 -5.55
C VAL A 67 10.01 8.95 -5.46
N GLU A 68 10.80 9.78 -4.80
CA GLU A 68 12.23 9.57 -4.55
C GLU A 68 12.53 9.45 -3.06
N CYS A 69 13.75 9.03 -2.73
CA CYS A 69 14.19 8.82 -1.35
C CYS A 69 14.19 10.10 -0.50
N ASP A 70 14.40 11.25 -1.13
CA ASP A 70 14.41 12.60 -0.57
C ASP A 70 13.05 13.32 -0.70
N ALA A 71 12.17 12.82 -1.56
CA ALA A 71 10.78 13.29 -1.71
C ALA A 71 9.79 12.11 -1.77
N PRO A 72 9.60 11.39 -0.65
CA PRO A 72 8.85 10.12 -0.63
C PRO A 72 7.33 10.29 -0.62
N PHE A 73 6.84 11.52 -0.53
CA PHE A 73 5.43 11.85 -0.41
C PHE A 73 4.90 12.57 -1.66
N PHE A 74 3.61 12.43 -1.88
CA PHE A 74 2.84 13.23 -2.83
C PHE A 74 1.56 13.70 -2.14
N TRP A 75 1.32 15.00 -2.18
CA TRP A 75 0.23 15.65 -1.49
C TRP A 75 -0.77 16.25 -2.47
N MET A 76 -2.03 15.90 -2.27
CA MET A 76 -3.18 16.55 -2.89
C MET A 76 -4.02 17.21 -1.80
N LYS A 77 -4.76 18.26 -2.14
CA LYS A 77 -5.79 18.86 -1.28
C LYS A 77 -7.06 19.11 -2.07
N PHE A 78 -8.21 18.99 -1.42
CA PHE A 78 -9.50 19.29 -2.02
C PHE A 78 -10.48 19.88 -0.99
N PRO A 79 -11.38 20.76 -1.43
CA PRO A 79 -12.52 21.14 -0.62
C PRO A 79 -13.62 20.07 -0.67
N SER A 80 -14.25 19.81 0.47
CA SER A 80 -15.58 19.17 0.51
C SER A 80 -16.66 20.21 0.20
N GLU A 81 -17.67 19.84 -0.57
CA GLU A 81 -18.82 20.71 -0.88
C GLU A 81 -19.91 20.62 0.20
N LYS A 82 -20.07 19.43 0.83
CA LYS A 82 -21.11 19.18 1.83
C LYS A 82 -20.66 18.17 2.87
N ALA A 83 -21.25 18.24 4.06
CA ALA A 83 -21.08 17.21 5.08
C ALA A 83 -21.70 15.90 4.57
N GLY A 84 -21.04 14.79 4.83
CA GLY A 84 -21.47 13.49 4.31
C GLY A 84 -21.15 13.26 2.83
N GLN A 85 -20.35 14.12 2.19
CA GLN A 85 -19.93 13.92 0.80
C GLN A 85 -19.11 12.63 0.68
N GLN A 86 -19.45 11.80 -0.31
CA GLN A 86 -18.66 10.60 -0.60
C GLN A 86 -17.50 10.98 -1.51
N VAL A 87 -16.32 10.45 -1.20
CA VAL A 87 -15.16 10.51 -2.10
C VAL A 87 -14.57 9.12 -2.24
N HIS A 88 -14.31 8.76 -3.48
CA HIS A 88 -13.64 7.55 -3.86
C HIS A 88 -12.18 7.86 -4.12
N ILE A 89 -11.30 7.09 -3.49
CA ILE A 89 -9.86 7.24 -3.59
C ILE A 89 -9.29 5.92 -4.09
N THR A 90 -8.56 5.97 -5.19
CA THR A 90 -7.94 4.78 -5.79
C THR A 90 -6.47 5.07 -6.02
N ALA A 91 -5.61 4.11 -5.70
CA ALA A 91 -4.19 4.18 -6.05
C ALA A 91 -3.76 2.92 -6.80
N GLY A 92 -2.84 3.11 -7.75
CA GLY A 92 -2.30 2.02 -8.54
C GLY A 92 -0.88 2.27 -8.98
N THR A 93 -0.27 1.24 -9.55
CA THR A 93 1.07 1.30 -10.15
C THR A 93 0.99 0.80 -11.58
N PRO A 94 1.80 1.33 -12.52
CA PRO A 94 1.93 0.73 -13.84
C PRO A 94 2.26 -0.76 -13.75
N ALA A 95 1.64 -1.58 -14.62
CA ALA A 95 1.87 -3.02 -14.67
C ALA A 95 3.20 -3.37 -15.36
N ALA A 96 4.30 -3.01 -14.68
CA ALA A 96 5.66 -3.35 -15.06
C ALA A 96 6.24 -4.30 -14.02
N SER A 97 6.93 -5.37 -14.44
CA SER A 97 7.52 -6.36 -13.53
C SER A 97 8.37 -5.72 -12.43
N GLY A 98 9.14 -4.67 -12.78
CA GLY A 98 9.96 -3.89 -11.84
C GLY A 98 9.19 -3.10 -10.77
N LEU A 99 7.86 -3.07 -10.84
CA LEU A 99 6.96 -2.40 -9.89
C LEU A 99 6.00 -3.38 -9.21
N ALA A 100 6.16 -4.69 -9.41
CA ALA A 100 5.22 -5.70 -8.91
C ALA A 100 5.10 -5.71 -7.38
N SER A 101 6.18 -5.40 -6.68
CA SER A 101 6.23 -5.32 -5.22
C SER A 101 5.75 -3.98 -4.66
N THR A 102 5.44 -3.00 -5.53
CA THR A 102 5.01 -1.65 -5.12
C THR A 102 3.69 -1.72 -4.37
N ARG A 103 3.62 -1.03 -3.23
CA ARG A 103 2.42 -0.88 -2.40
C ARG A 103 2.23 0.61 -2.13
N VAL A 104 1.10 1.16 -2.57
CA VAL A 104 0.80 2.58 -2.34
C VAL A 104 -0.01 2.69 -1.05
N GLY A 105 0.56 3.37 -0.06
CA GLY A 105 -0.13 3.78 1.15
C GLY A 105 -0.73 5.17 0.98
N LEU A 106 -1.86 5.38 1.64
CA LEU A 106 -2.63 6.62 1.56
C LEU A 106 -3.05 7.06 2.97
N ALA A 107 -3.04 8.36 3.22
CA ALA A 107 -3.66 8.95 4.40
C ALA A 107 -4.53 10.14 4.01
N LEU A 108 -5.80 10.11 4.39
CA LEU A 108 -6.70 11.24 4.28
C LEU A 108 -6.68 12.01 5.60
N ILE A 109 -6.45 13.30 5.54
CA ILE A 109 -6.33 14.19 6.70
C ILE A 109 -7.36 15.32 6.54
N GLY A 110 -8.12 15.57 7.59
CA GLY A 110 -9.16 16.59 7.55
C GLY A 110 -10.02 16.59 8.80
N PRO A 111 -10.89 17.60 8.96
CA PRO A 111 -11.72 17.73 10.15
C PRO A 111 -12.76 16.61 10.26
N GLY A 112 -13.05 16.21 11.50
CA GLY A 112 -14.04 15.19 11.83
C GLY A 112 -13.61 13.74 11.55
N LEU A 113 -12.43 13.53 10.97
CA LEU A 113 -11.82 12.20 10.87
C LEU A 113 -11.31 11.72 12.25
N PRO A 114 -10.99 10.42 12.40
CA PRO A 114 -10.46 9.89 13.66
C PRO A 114 -9.21 10.63 14.14
N LYS A 115 -9.08 10.84 15.46
CA LYS A 115 -7.90 11.48 16.04
C LYS A 115 -6.66 10.60 15.83
N PHE A 116 -5.50 11.25 15.69
CA PHE A 116 -4.23 10.58 15.43
C PHE A 116 -3.10 11.21 16.27
N ASN A 117 -2.00 10.47 16.43
CA ASN A 117 -0.77 10.98 17.04
C ASN A 117 0.18 11.47 15.95
N ALA A 118 0.33 12.78 15.81
CA ALA A 118 1.21 13.37 14.80
C ALA A 118 2.69 12.96 14.96
N SER A 119 3.16 12.76 16.21
CA SER A 119 4.54 12.31 16.49
C SER A 119 4.80 10.87 16.04
N ALA A 120 3.76 10.08 15.78
CA ALA A 120 3.90 8.75 15.22
C ALA A 120 4.06 8.77 13.69
N LEU A 121 3.80 9.88 13.00
CA LEU A 121 3.84 9.92 11.54
C LEU A 121 5.25 10.23 11.03
N ALA A 122 5.64 9.62 9.90
CA ALA A 122 6.90 9.90 9.22
C ALA A 122 6.78 11.08 8.23
N PHE A 123 5.67 11.81 8.26
CA PHE A 123 5.42 13.00 7.45
C PHE A 123 4.80 14.11 8.31
N PRO A 124 5.09 15.38 7.99
CA PRO A 124 4.44 16.52 8.62
C PRO A 124 2.95 16.54 8.24
N VAL A 125 2.11 16.99 9.17
CA VAL A 125 0.66 17.16 8.95
C VAL A 125 0.30 18.63 8.90
N PRO A 126 -0.71 19.02 8.10
CA PRO A 126 -1.25 20.38 8.12
C PRO A 126 -1.69 20.77 9.55
N PRO A 127 -1.47 22.03 9.96
CA PRO A 127 -1.91 22.51 11.26
C PRO A 127 -3.44 22.56 11.36
N GLY A 128 -3.98 22.27 12.55
CA GLY A 128 -5.40 22.40 12.85
C GLY A 128 -5.82 21.53 14.04
N ALA A 129 -6.47 22.12 15.05
CA ALA A 129 -6.85 21.41 16.28
C ALA A 129 -7.88 20.29 16.04
N ASP A 130 -8.70 20.44 15.00
CA ASP A 130 -9.78 19.49 14.66
C ASP A 130 -9.39 18.47 13.61
N MET A 131 -8.13 18.45 13.16
CA MET A 131 -7.67 17.48 12.18
C MET A 131 -7.73 16.06 12.74
N GLY A 132 -8.28 15.18 11.92
CA GLY A 132 -8.18 13.73 12.06
C GLY A 132 -7.47 13.12 10.85
N LEU A 133 -7.21 11.82 10.94
CA LEU A 133 -6.56 11.05 9.90
C LEU A 133 -7.28 9.71 9.70
N LEU A 134 -7.49 9.35 8.44
CA LEU A 134 -7.91 8.02 8.01
C LEU A 134 -6.80 7.39 7.18
N ARG A 135 -6.25 6.27 7.66
CA ARG A 135 -5.29 5.46 6.90
C ARG A 135 -6.05 4.59 5.89
N ILE A 136 -5.58 4.58 4.66
CA ILE A 136 -6.04 3.68 3.60
C ILE A 136 -4.83 2.83 3.21
N SER A 137 -4.85 1.57 3.62
CA SER A 137 -3.75 0.62 3.42
C SER A 137 -3.89 -0.11 2.09
N SER A 138 -2.75 -0.45 1.49
CA SER A 138 -2.70 -1.42 0.40
C SER A 138 -3.03 -2.82 0.94
N PRO A 139 -3.91 -3.60 0.30
CA PRO A 139 -4.22 -4.96 0.76
C PRO A 139 -3.01 -5.88 0.57
N GLU A 140 -2.88 -6.87 1.45
CA GLU A 140 -1.82 -7.87 1.36
C GLU A 140 -1.98 -8.72 0.10
N ASP A 141 -3.19 -9.26 -0.09
CA ASP A 141 -3.55 -9.99 -1.30
C ASP A 141 -4.05 -9.04 -2.39
N GLN A 142 -3.23 -8.90 -3.44
CA GLN A 142 -3.57 -8.16 -4.65
C GLN A 142 -3.87 -9.08 -5.84
N SER A 143 -3.93 -10.40 -5.63
CA SER A 143 -4.18 -11.38 -6.69
C SER A 143 -5.63 -11.39 -7.17
N ASN A 144 -6.54 -10.88 -6.32
CA ASN A 144 -7.95 -10.68 -6.59
C ASN A 144 -8.33 -9.20 -6.42
N CYS A 145 -9.60 -8.86 -6.68
CA CYS A 145 -10.15 -7.51 -6.56
C CYS A 145 -11.18 -7.38 -5.42
N ASP A 146 -11.11 -8.22 -4.39
CA ASP A 146 -12.12 -8.29 -3.32
C ASP A 146 -12.08 -7.08 -2.39
N PHE A 147 -10.93 -6.38 -2.35
CA PHE A 147 -10.73 -5.17 -1.56
C PHE A 147 -11.41 -3.91 -2.17
N LEU A 148 -11.94 -4.00 -3.39
CA LEU A 148 -12.60 -2.87 -4.04
C LEU A 148 -13.91 -2.52 -3.34
N GLN A 149 -13.98 -1.30 -2.80
CA GLN A 149 -15.11 -0.85 -1.99
C GLN A 149 -16.20 -0.21 -2.86
N ASN A 150 -15.82 0.46 -3.94
CA ASN A 150 -16.75 1.17 -4.82
C ASN A 150 -17.34 0.26 -5.92
N LYS A 151 -18.57 0.58 -6.38
CA LYS A 151 -19.26 -0.15 -7.45
C LYS A 151 -18.59 0.02 -8.81
N VAL A 152 -18.20 1.24 -9.17
CA VAL A 152 -17.49 1.59 -10.40
C VAL A 152 -16.14 0.87 -10.44
N SER A 153 -15.35 0.93 -9.37
CA SER A 153 -14.09 0.17 -9.28
C SER A 153 -14.31 -1.31 -9.56
N ARG A 154 -15.35 -1.91 -8.96
CA ARG A 154 -15.70 -3.33 -9.19
C ARG A 154 -16.19 -3.63 -10.61
N GLU A 155 -16.73 -2.64 -11.32
CA GLU A 155 -17.14 -2.78 -12.70
C GLU A 155 -15.94 -2.82 -13.65
N PHE A 156 -14.99 -1.89 -13.48
CA PHE A 156 -13.88 -1.69 -14.42
C PHE A 156 -12.61 -2.48 -14.09
N TYR A 157 -12.35 -2.79 -12.83
CA TYR A 157 -11.13 -3.48 -12.42
C TYR A 157 -11.38 -4.97 -12.29
N LYS A 158 -10.52 -5.77 -12.90
CA LYS A 158 -10.64 -7.24 -12.93
C LYS A 158 -9.30 -7.90 -12.62
N PRO A 159 -9.31 -9.09 -11.99
CA PRO A 159 -8.10 -9.89 -11.85
C PRO A 159 -7.62 -10.34 -13.24
N ALA A 160 -6.35 -10.09 -13.55
CA ALA A 160 -5.69 -10.52 -14.78
C ALA A 160 -4.32 -11.13 -14.48
N ASP A 161 -3.86 -12.06 -15.32
CA ASP A 161 -2.57 -12.71 -15.19
C ASP A 161 -1.46 -11.94 -15.91
N PHE A 162 -0.35 -11.70 -15.21
CA PHE A 162 0.79 -10.99 -15.73
C PHE A 162 2.03 -11.89 -15.74
N PRO A 163 2.68 -12.11 -16.90
CA PRO A 163 3.88 -12.94 -16.99
C PRO A 163 4.97 -12.52 -16.00
N GLY A 164 5.50 -13.48 -15.24
CA GLY A 164 6.56 -13.24 -14.24
C GLY A 164 6.11 -12.56 -12.95
N VAL A 165 4.82 -12.22 -12.80
CA VAL A 165 4.25 -11.59 -11.60
C VAL A 165 3.11 -12.41 -11.01
N GLY A 166 2.30 -13.04 -11.86
CA GLY A 166 1.09 -13.76 -11.48
C GLY A 166 -0.16 -12.88 -11.57
N ARG A 167 -1.24 -13.36 -10.95
CA ARG A 167 -2.53 -12.68 -11.00
C ARG A 167 -2.51 -11.38 -10.20
N ARG A 168 -3.13 -10.33 -10.74
CA ARG A 168 -3.26 -9.01 -10.09
C ARG A 168 -4.61 -8.38 -10.38
N CYS A 169 -5.17 -7.64 -9.43
CA CYS A 169 -6.25 -6.70 -9.72
C CYS A 169 -5.75 -5.59 -10.64
N ALA A 170 -6.37 -5.43 -11.81
CA ALA A 170 -5.89 -4.52 -12.82
C ALA A 170 -7.02 -3.77 -13.53
N TYR A 171 -6.67 -2.56 -13.98
CA TYR A 171 -7.39 -1.82 -15.00
C TYR A 171 -6.61 -1.90 -16.31
N TYR A 172 -7.32 -2.22 -17.40
CA TYR A 172 -6.77 -2.13 -18.75
C TYR A 172 -7.27 -0.84 -19.41
N GLU A 173 -6.35 0.07 -19.72
CA GLU A 173 -6.65 1.31 -20.45
C GLU A 173 -6.68 1.02 -21.95
N PRO A 174 -7.85 1.06 -22.62
CA PRO A 174 -7.96 0.66 -24.02
C PRO A 174 -7.20 1.59 -24.97
N HIS A 175 -7.07 2.88 -24.63
CA HIS A 175 -6.47 3.86 -25.54
C HIS A 175 -4.95 3.73 -25.62
N SER A 176 -4.27 3.69 -24.47
CA SER A 176 -2.82 3.49 -24.40
C SER A 176 -2.41 2.02 -24.41
N LYS A 177 -3.37 1.09 -24.43
CA LYS A 177 -3.15 -0.37 -24.37
C LYS A 177 -2.24 -0.79 -23.22
N SER A 178 -2.43 -0.14 -22.08
CA SER A 178 -1.57 -0.31 -20.91
C SER A 178 -2.36 -0.80 -19.71
N ASN A 179 -1.72 -1.57 -18.85
CA ASN A 179 -2.32 -2.04 -17.61
C ASN A 179 -1.85 -1.20 -16.42
N LEU A 180 -2.77 -0.96 -15.49
CA LEU A 180 -2.52 -0.37 -14.18
C LEU A 180 -2.92 -1.40 -13.12
N TRP A 181 -2.00 -1.81 -12.25
CA TRP A 181 -2.35 -2.63 -11.09
C TRP A 181 -2.95 -1.76 -10.01
N ILE A 182 -4.10 -2.16 -9.49
CA ILE A 182 -4.78 -1.45 -8.41
C ILE A 182 -4.20 -1.90 -7.09
N THR A 183 -3.74 -0.94 -6.30
CA THR A 183 -3.01 -1.18 -5.05
C THR A 183 -3.73 -0.65 -3.82
N ALA A 184 -4.72 0.22 -3.96
CA ALA A 184 -5.62 0.61 -2.88
C ALA A 184 -6.93 1.15 -3.48
N ASP A 185 -8.04 0.93 -2.79
CA ASP A 185 -9.36 1.45 -3.15
C ASP A 185 -10.12 1.73 -1.85
N ALA A 186 -10.69 2.93 -1.73
CA ALA A 186 -11.45 3.34 -0.56
C ALA A 186 -12.64 4.21 -0.94
N ASN A 187 -13.76 3.96 -0.29
CA ASN A 187 -14.91 4.85 -0.29
C ASN A 187 -15.00 5.55 1.07
N VAL A 188 -14.88 6.87 1.08
CA VAL A 188 -14.80 7.66 2.31
C VAL A 188 -15.89 8.70 2.35
N THR A 189 -16.60 8.76 3.47
CA THR A 189 -17.56 9.83 3.77
C THR A 189 -16.85 10.97 4.49
N LEU A 190 -16.81 12.15 3.86
CA LEU A 190 -16.24 13.38 4.43
C LEU A 190 -17.18 13.93 5.52
N PRO A 191 -16.78 13.94 6.80
CA PRO A 191 -17.72 14.26 7.90
C PRO A 191 -18.14 15.73 7.92
N VAL A 192 -17.24 16.63 7.55
CA VAL A 192 -17.43 18.08 7.59
C VAL A 192 -17.44 18.63 6.17
N GLY A 193 -18.47 19.43 5.84
CA GLY A 193 -18.60 20.15 4.58
C GLY A 193 -17.89 21.51 4.60
N ASN A 194 -17.65 22.10 3.43
CA ASN A 194 -16.91 23.37 3.27
C ASN A 194 -15.53 23.38 3.98
N ALA A 195 -14.95 22.20 4.18
CA ALA A 195 -13.64 22.01 4.78
C ALA A 195 -12.61 21.59 3.73
N THR A 196 -11.34 21.82 4.03
CA THR A 196 -10.23 21.30 3.21
C THR A 196 -9.76 19.96 3.76
N TYR A 197 -9.66 18.97 2.88
CA TYR A 197 -9.05 17.68 3.15
C TYR A 197 -7.75 17.56 2.36
N TYR A 198 -6.80 16.83 2.93
CA TYR A 198 -5.50 16.55 2.35
C TYR A 198 -5.36 15.04 2.15
N LEU A 199 -4.88 14.63 1.00
CA LEU A 199 -4.55 13.25 0.70
C LEU A 199 -3.05 13.15 0.49
N VAL A 200 -2.36 12.44 1.37
CA VAL A 200 -0.95 12.10 1.21
C VAL A 200 -0.82 10.67 0.70
N SER A 201 0.07 10.49 -0.27
CA SER A 201 0.35 9.22 -0.91
C SER A 201 1.85 8.93 -0.86
N PHE A 202 2.21 7.67 -0.60
CA PHE A 202 3.59 7.22 -0.44
C PHE A 202 3.70 5.72 -0.72
N LEU A 203 4.92 5.20 -0.78
CA LEU A 203 5.15 3.76 -0.83
C LEU A 203 5.19 3.19 0.58
N ASP A 204 4.26 2.31 0.93
CA ASP A 204 4.20 1.68 2.25
C ASP A 204 5.07 0.42 2.30
N GLY A 205 5.54 0.05 3.48
CA GLY A 205 6.32 -1.15 3.74
C GLY A 205 7.83 -1.04 3.49
N ARG A 206 8.29 -0.39 2.40
CA ARG A 206 9.72 -0.34 2.02
C ARG A 206 10.17 1.07 1.62
N ARG A 207 11.36 1.49 2.05
CA ARG A 207 11.95 2.76 1.62
C ARG A 207 12.53 2.60 0.23
N SER A 208 11.78 3.05 -0.78
CA SER A 208 12.19 2.95 -2.18
C SER A 208 11.79 4.16 -3.00
N THR A 209 12.45 4.32 -4.14
CA THR A 209 11.84 5.06 -5.25
C THR A 209 10.72 4.22 -5.86
N GLY A 210 9.80 4.85 -6.56
CA GLY A 210 8.81 4.12 -7.34
C GLY A 210 7.78 5.02 -7.97
N ARG A 211 6.91 4.42 -8.76
CA ARG A 211 5.92 5.13 -9.56
C ARG A 211 4.52 4.67 -9.21
N PHE A 212 3.62 5.62 -9.00
CA PHE A 212 2.22 5.33 -8.79
C PHE A 212 1.31 6.39 -9.41
N THR A 213 0.04 6.04 -9.52
CA THR A 213 -1.06 6.93 -9.87
C THR A 213 -2.00 6.96 -8.69
N VAL A 214 -2.53 8.14 -8.35
CA VAL A 214 -3.62 8.28 -7.38
C VAL A 214 -4.74 9.06 -8.03
N ALA A 215 -5.97 8.63 -7.77
CA ALA A 215 -7.19 9.29 -8.21
C ALA A 215 -8.09 9.60 -7.02
N VAL A 216 -8.81 10.71 -7.13
CA VAL A 216 -9.86 11.11 -6.19
C VAL A 216 -11.07 11.62 -6.96
N ALA A 217 -12.26 11.17 -6.57
CA ALA A 217 -13.51 11.50 -7.24
C ALA A 217 -14.72 11.22 -6.34
N ASP A 218 -15.65 12.16 -6.25
CA ASP A 218 -17.05 11.94 -5.91
C ASP A 218 -17.72 11.59 -7.25
N TRP A 219 -17.82 10.29 -7.55
CA TRP A 219 -18.41 9.76 -8.79
C TRP A 219 -19.92 9.97 -8.79
N ALA A 220 -20.34 11.24 -8.77
CA ALA A 220 -21.71 11.65 -8.96
C ALA A 220 -22.21 11.19 -10.34
N GLU A 221 -23.51 10.98 -10.49
CA GLU A 221 -24.14 10.46 -11.71
C GLU A 221 -23.84 11.29 -12.98
N SER A 222 -23.29 12.50 -12.85
CA SER A 222 -22.80 13.32 -13.95
C SER A 222 -21.49 14.04 -13.59
N GLU A 223 -20.35 13.54 -14.08
CA GLU A 223 -19.08 14.25 -13.97
C GLU A 223 -18.96 15.36 -15.01
N ASP A 224 -18.42 16.52 -14.61
CA ASP A 224 -18.20 17.67 -15.49
C ASP A 224 -16.79 17.65 -16.11
N PHE A 225 -16.71 17.01 -17.26
CA PHE A 225 -15.49 16.97 -18.08
C PHE A 225 -15.30 18.21 -18.96
N ALA A 226 -16.32 19.06 -19.11
CA ALA A 226 -16.29 20.23 -19.99
C ALA A 226 -15.73 21.48 -19.30
N ARG A 227 -15.84 21.57 -17.96
CA ARG A 227 -15.38 22.72 -17.18
C ARG A 227 -13.89 23.00 -17.42
N PRO A 228 -13.52 24.21 -17.89
CA PRO A 228 -12.12 24.57 -18.08
C PRO A 228 -11.35 24.53 -16.76
N TYR A 229 -10.11 24.05 -16.82
CA TYR A 229 -9.19 24.06 -15.68
C TYR A 229 -7.75 24.22 -16.19
N ALA A 230 -7.02 25.15 -15.60
CA ALA A 230 -5.60 25.35 -15.92
C ALA A 230 -4.79 24.27 -15.21
N LEU A 231 -4.26 23.32 -15.99
CA LEU A 231 -3.46 22.22 -15.47
C LEU A 231 -2.09 22.73 -15.00
N PRO A 232 -1.73 22.58 -13.71
CA PRO A 232 -0.37 22.82 -13.26
C PRO A 232 0.59 21.85 -13.97
N ALA A 233 1.81 22.33 -14.26
CA ALA A 233 2.80 21.51 -14.92
C ALA A 233 3.33 20.41 -14.01
N GLY A 234 3.38 19.16 -14.48
CA GLY A 234 4.24 18.13 -13.87
C GLY A 234 5.67 18.37 -14.34
N ALA A 235 6.54 18.89 -13.47
CA ALA A 235 7.87 19.40 -13.87
C ALA A 235 8.94 18.30 -14.02
N ARG A 236 8.54 17.01 -14.02
CA ARG A 236 9.48 15.90 -14.25
C ARG A 236 9.55 15.57 -15.73
N ASN A 237 10.72 15.79 -16.34
CA ASN A 237 11.00 15.26 -17.68
C ASN A 237 11.00 13.73 -17.63
N ALA A 238 10.10 13.10 -18.38
CA ALA A 238 10.08 11.66 -18.57
C ALA A 238 10.94 11.32 -19.79
N THR A 239 12.23 11.03 -19.59
CA THR A 239 13.05 10.40 -20.64
C THR A 239 12.77 8.90 -20.68
N GLY A 240 13.12 8.19 -21.76
CA GLY A 240 12.72 6.80 -21.99
C GLY A 240 13.10 5.79 -20.88
N ALA A 241 14.13 6.09 -20.08
CA ALA A 241 14.50 5.31 -18.90
C ALA A 241 13.55 5.52 -17.70
N ASP A 242 12.88 6.68 -17.61
CA ASP A 242 11.99 7.07 -16.51
C ASP A 242 10.62 6.39 -16.61
N ALA A 243 10.18 6.04 -17.81
CA ALA A 243 8.96 5.26 -18.04
C ALA A 243 9.04 3.86 -17.41
N ALA A 244 10.25 3.33 -17.30
CA ALA A 244 10.59 2.01 -16.78
C ALA A 244 11.34 2.06 -15.44
N SER A 245 11.39 3.21 -14.75
CA SER A 245 12.12 3.35 -13.48
C SER A 245 11.68 2.27 -12.47
N ALA A 246 12.47 1.20 -12.42
CA ALA A 246 12.27 0.11 -11.49
C ALA A 246 12.34 0.69 -10.08
N ALA A 247 11.50 0.19 -9.18
CA ALA A 247 11.58 0.60 -7.81
C ALA A 247 12.99 0.29 -7.28
N ALA A 248 13.66 1.28 -6.68
CA ALA A 248 15.04 1.16 -6.21
C ALA A 248 15.09 1.36 -4.69
N CYS A 249 15.90 0.59 -3.98
CA CYS A 249 16.02 0.70 -2.53
C CYS A 249 16.72 2.01 -2.13
N CYS A 250 16.24 2.66 -1.08
CA CYS A 250 16.90 3.83 -0.51
C CYS A 250 17.95 3.39 0.53
N GLY A 251 19.23 3.73 0.33
CA GLY A 251 20.32 3.44 1.27
C GLY A 251 21.49 4.42 1.11
N GLY A 252 22.13 4.82 2.23
CA GLY A 252 23.37 5.61 2.19
C GLY A 252 23.28 6.96 1.45
N GLY A 253 22.13 7.65 1.50
CA GLY A 253 21.95 8.96 0.85
C GLY A 253 21.57 8.91 -0.64
N GLY A 254 21.30 7.72 -1.21
CA GLY A 254 20.86 7.57 -2.60
C GLY A 254 19.99 6.34 -2.86
N ALA A 255 19.55 6.19 -4.11
CA ALA A 255 18.83 5.01 -4.58
C ALA A 255 19.81 3.96 -5.11
N ALA A 256 19.72 2.72 -4.61
CA ALA A 256 20.44 1.55 -5.12
C ALA A 256 19.47 0.65 -5.88
N ALA A 257 19.88 0.17 -7.06
CA ALA A 257 19.03 -0.65 -7.91
C ALA A 257 18.53 -1.91 -7.17
N ALA A 258 17.21 -2.11 -7.10
CA ALA A 258 16.64 -3.36 -6.64
C ALA A 258 16.69 -4.38 -7.78
N ALA A 259 17.25 -5.57 -7.53
CA ALA A 259 17.35 -6.61 -8.55
C ALA A 259 15.93 -7.02 -9.03
N GLY A 260 15.65 -6.83 -10.32
CA GLY A 260 14.35 -7.18 -10.92
C GLY A 260 13.12 -6.46 -10.34
N GLY A 261 13.29 -5.38 -9.58
CA GLY A 261 12.20 -4.71 -8.85
C GLY A 261 11.72 -5.44 -7.59
N ASP A 262 12.50 -6.39 -7.08
CA ASP A 262 12.23 -7.02 -5.79
C ASP A 262 12.65 -6.08 -4.65
N LEU A 263 11.66 -5.43 -4.02
CA LEU A 263 11.86 -4.54 -2.89
C LEU A 263 11.99 -5.25 -1.54
N SER A 264 11.96 -6.60 -1.50
CA SER A 264 12.05 -7.38 -0.26
C SER A 264 13.37 -7.18 0.50
N ALA A 265 14.41 -6.71 -0.18
CA ALA A 265 15.70 -6.38 0.40
C ALA A 265 15.83 -4.91 0.87
N CYS A 266 14.88 -4.03 0.51
CA CYS A 266 14.95 -2.62 0.91
C CYS A 266 14.67 -2.46 2.42
N PRO A 267 15.18 -1.42 3.08
CA PRO A 267 14.82 -1.12 4.46
C PRO A 267 13.31 -0.98 4.64
N LEU A 268 12.77 -1.51 5.74
CA LEU A 268 11.36 -1.33 6.07
C LEU A 268 11.05 0.16 6.27
N PHE A 269 9.90 0.59 5.80
CA PHE A 269 9.38 1.93 5.97
C PHE A 269 7.89 1.87 6.28
N SER A 270 7.45 2.62 7.28
CA SER A 270 6.04 2.88 7.48
C SER A 270 5.83 4.35 7.74
N ALA A 271 4.93 4.96 6.98
CA ALA A 271 4.63 6.37 7.11
C ALA A 271 3.84 6.72 8.39
N PHE A 272 3.36 5.71 9.13
CA PHE A 272 2.58 5.87 10.36
C PHE A 272 3.36 5.52 11.63
N GLY A 273 4.70 5.43 11.54
CA GLY A 273 5.55 4.99 12.64
C GLY A 273 5.17 3.59 13.13
N ALA A 274 5.78 3.12 14.22
CA ALA A 274 5.53 1.78 14.75
C ALA A 274 4.13 1.58 15.40
N SER A 275 3.12 2.38 15.02
CA SER A 275 1.80 2.40 15.65
C SER A 275 0.74 1.82 14.71
N CYS A 276 0.58 0.49 14.70
CA CYS A 276 -0.67 -0.10 14.22
C CYS A 276 -1.81 0.28 15.16
N PRO A 277 -3.04 0.40 14.64
CA PRO A 277 -4.20 0.36 15.51
C PRO A 277 -4.17 -0.96 16.27
N ALA A 278 -4.18 -0.90 17.61
CA ALA A 278 -4.65 -2.03 18.38
C ALA A 278 -6.04 -2.39 17.86
N LYS A 279 -6.36 -3.68 17.71
CA LYS A 279 -7.70 -4.17 17.36
C LYS A 279 -8.72 -3.65 18.38
N THR A 280 -9.22 -2.43 18.19
CA THR A 280 -10.23 -1.84 19.06
C THR A 280 -11.57 -2.37 18.61
N GLY A 281 -12.03 -3.44 19.27
CA GLY A 281 -13.41 -3.76 19.66
C GLY A 281 -14.57 -3.73 18.65
N ARG A 282 -14.44 -3.15 17.45
CA ARG A 282 -15.51 -2.98 16.46
C ARG A 282 -15.21 -3.61 15.10
N GLU A 283 -13.98 -4.04 14.84
CA GLU A 283 -13.58 -4.90 13.72
C GLU A 283 -13.76 -6.40 14.05
N ARG A 284 -14.87 -6.80 14.68
CA ARG A 284 -15.12 -8.21 14.98
C ARG A 284 -15.85 -8.96 13.85
N SER A 285 -15.88 -8.41 12.64
CA SER A 285 -16.44 -9.11 11.50
C SER A 285 -15.63 -8.75 10.26
N LEU A 286 -14.97 -9.76 9.67
CA LEU A 286 -14.54 -9.90 8.26
C LEU A 286 -13.07 -10.27 7.95
N LEU A 287 -12.16 -10.45 8.93
CA LEU A 287 -10.94 -11.23 8.69
C LEU A 287 -10.69 -12.20 9.86
N ALA A 288 -10.65 -13.49 9.54
CA ALA A 288 -10.13 -14.49 10.46
C ALA A 288 -8.63 -14.20 10.73
N PRO A 289 -8.11 -14.42 11.96
CA PRO A 289 -6.69 -14.28 12.23
C PRO A 289 -5.88 -15.19 11.30
N ALA A 290 -4.82 -14.66 10.67
CA ALA A 290 -3.87 -15.49 9.95
C ALA A 290 -3.29 -16.55 10.90
N PRO A 291 -3.21 -17.83 10.50
CA PRO A 291 -2.62 -18.87 11.34
C PRO A 291 -1.13 -18.56 11.56
N ALA A 292 -0.64 -18.83 12.76
CA ALA A 292 0.80 -18.79 13.04
C ALA A 292 1.54 -19.68 12.02
N ARG A 293 2.47 -19.11 11.26
CA ARG A 293 3.30 -19.85 10.32
C ARG A 293 4.62 -20.26 10.97
N ALA A 294 5.20 -21.36 10.50
CA ALA A 294 6.47 -21.85 10.98
C ALA A 294 7.53 -21.74 9.88
N GLU A 295 8.75 -21.36 10.25
CA GLU A 295 9.85 -21.13 9.32
C GLU A 295 11.13 -21.80 9.80
N ALA A 296 11.95 -22.26 8.85
CA ALA A 296 13.23 -22.88 9.13
C ALA A 296 14.23 -21.88 9.76
N PRO A 297 15.19 -22.34 10.59
CA PRO A 297 16.17 -21.46 11.26
C PRO A 297 16.96 -20.52 10.34
N ALA A 298 17.32 -20.97 9.14
CA ALA A 298 18.03 -20.14 8.17
C ALA A 298 17.17 -18.96 7.67
N VAL A 299 15.87 -19.17 7.50
CA VAL A 299 14.91 -18.11 7.14
C VAL A 299 14.74 -17.15 8.31
N ALA A 300 14.57 -17.68 9.53
CA ALA A 300 14.50 -16.89 10.75
C ALA A 300 15.75 -16.00 10.95
N ALA A 301 16.95 -16.51 10.68
CA ALA A 301 18.19 -15.74 10.76
C ALA A 301 18.23 -14.57 9.76
N ARG A 302 17.76 -14.78 8.53
CA ARG A 302 17.63 -13.69 7.54
C ARG A 302 16.62 -12.64 7.99
N LEU A 303 15.51 -13.07 8.60
CA LEU A 303 14.50 -12.16 9.15
C LEU A 303 15.04 -11.34 10.34
N MET A 304 15.87 -11.93 11.20
CA MET A 304 16.56 -11.19 12.26
C MET A 304 17.52 -10.13 11.71
N GLN A 305 18.21 -10.40 10.60
CA GLN A 305 19.03 -9.40 9.91
C GLN A 305 18.21 -8.24 9.34
N GLN A 306 16.91 -8.46 9.10
CA GLN A 306 15.93 -7.44 8.71
C GLN A 306 15.29 -6.73 9.92
N ALA A 307 15.91 -6.84 11.09
CA ALA A 307 15.47 -6.26 12.36
C ALA A 307 14.12 -6.78 12.88
N ILE A 308 13.72 -8.00 12.49
CA ILE A 308 12.57 -8.67 13.10
C ILE A 308 13.00 -9.23 14.46
N PRO A 309 12.33 -8.84 15.57
CA PRO A 309 12.69 -9.27 16.91
C PRO A 309 12.47 -10.77 17.10
N TYR A 310 13.38 -11.40 17.83
CA TYR A 310 13.31 -12.80 18.21
C TYR A 310 12.99 -12.93 19.70
N ILE A 311 11.89 -13.59 20.03
CA ILE A 311 11.44 -13.87 21.39
C ILE A 311 11.80 -15.32 21.73
N ASP A 312 12.63 -15.50 22.74
CA ASP A 312 12.92 -16.80 23.31
C ASP A 312 11.94 -17.08 24.45
N VAL A 313 11.10 -18.10 24.29
CA VAL A 313 10.04 -18.45 25.26
C VAL A 313 10.44 -19.53 26.26
N GLN A 314 11.73 -19.89 26.30
CA GLN A 314 12.31 -20.80 27.29
C GLN A 314 12.44 -20.12 28.65
N THR A 315 12.79 -20.90 29.68
CA THR A 315 13.05 -20.32 31.00
C THR A 315 14.31 -19.43 30.99
N PRO A 316 14.44 -18.50 31.94
CA PRO A 316 15.64 -17.65 32.03
C PRO A 316 16.94 -18.45 32.19
N GLU A 317 16.89 -19.60 32.84
CA GLU A 317 18.04 -20.50 33.01
C GLU A 317 18.46 -21.14 31.69
N GLU A 318 17.49 -21.62 30.89
CA GLU A 318 17.73 -22.14 29.55
C GLU A 318 18.36 -21.05 28.65
N PHE A 319 17.78 -19.84 28.66
CA PHE A 319 18.27 -18.70 27.87
C PHE A 319 19.66 -18.23 28.30
N LYS A 320 19.97 -18.29 29.59
CA LYS A 320 21.29 -17.94 30.12
C LYS A 320 22.35 -18.94 29.70
N ALA A 321 22.02 -20.23 29.62
CA ALA A 321 22.96 -21.26 29.21
C ALA A 321 23.38 -21.10 27.74
N ALA A 322 22.41 -20.90 26.84
CA ALA A 322 22.67 -20.61 25.44
C ALA A 322 21.46 -19.89 24.82
N SER A 323 21.70 -18.86 24.00
CA SER A 323 20.62 -18.14 23.31
C SER A 323 21.00 -17.73 21.89
N VAL A 324 19.98 -17.50 21.06
CA VAL A 324 20.18 -16.81 19.78
C VAL A 324 20.68 -15.37 20.04
N PRO A 325 21.73 -14.88 19.35
CA PRO A 325 22.21 -13.51 19.54
C PRO A 325 21.13 -12.47 19.20
N GLY A 326 20.93 -11.50 20.10
CA GLY A 326 19.89 -10.47 19.93
C GLY A 326 18.47 -10.90 20.27
N ALA A 327 18.26 -12.15 20.73
CA ALA A 327 16.97 -12.60 21.22
C ALA A 327 16.61 -11.96 22.58
N VAL A 328 15.30 -11.79 22.82
CA VAL A 328 14.74 -11.30 24.08
C VAL A 328 14.03 -12.45 24.79
N ASN A 329 14.37 -12.73 26.05
CA ASN A 329 13.74 -13.81 26.80
C ASN A 329 12.43 -13.35 27.45
N ILE A 330 11.33 -14.02 27.10
CA ILE A 330 10.01 -13.85 27.73
C ILE A 330 9.42 -15.25 27.90
N PRO A 331 9.56 -15.88 29.08
CA PRO A 331 9.16 -17.28 29.26
C PRO A 331 7.66 -17.49 29.06
N LEU A 332 7.29 -18.48 28.23
CA LEU A 332 5.89 -18.91 28.10
C LEU A 332 5.42 -19.62 29.38
N GLN A 333 6.34 -20.30 30.06
CA GLN A 333 6.07 -21.03 31.29
C GLN A 333 7.11 -20.65 32.35
N LEU A 334 6.65 -20.55 33.59
CA LEU A 334 7.45 -20.27 34.78
C LEU A 334 7.41 -21.47 35.73
N PRO A 335 8.47 -21.69 36.53
CA PRO A 335 8.46 -22.73 37.55
C PRO A 335 7.43 -22.42 38.65
N GLY A 336 6.53 -23.37 38.92
CA GLY A 336 5.59 -23.29 40.03
C GLY A 336 6.24 -23.58 41.39
N PRO A 337 5.52 -23.35 42.52
CA PRO A 337 6.02 -23.62 43.87
C PRO A 337 6.43 -25.09 44.10
N ASP A 338 5.87 -26.00 43.31
CA ASP A 338 6.13 -27.43 43.29
C ASP A 338 7.20 -27.85 42.26
N GLY A 339 7.91 -26.88 41.66
CA GLY A 339 8.93 -27.11 40.63
C GLY A 339 8.38 -27.50 39.25
N LYS A 340 7.05 -27.62 39.10
CA LYS A 340 6.41 -27.96 37.83
C LYS A 340 6.20 -26.71 36.96
N PRO A 341 6.41 -26.76 35.63
CA PRO A 341 6.13 -25.63 34.76
C PRO A 341 4.65 -25.27 34.77
N ARG A 342 4.35 -23.98 34.92
CA ARG A 342 3.00 -23.41 34.78
C ARG A 342 3.01 -22.32 33.74
N ASP A 343 1.90 -22.13 33.04
CA ASP A 343 1.78 -21.06 32.07
C ASP A 343 1.98 -19.71 32.75
N ASN A 344 2.77 -18.85 32.13
CA ASN A 344 2.99 -17.48 32.58
C ASN A 344 1.72 -16.67 32.27
N PRO A 345 0.93 -16.25 33.29
CA PRO A 345 -0.30 -15.50 33.05
C PRO A 345 -0.03 -14.13 32.44
N ASP A 346 1.18 -13.58 32.67
CA ASP A 346 1.59 -12.26 32.20
C ASP A 346 2.29 -12.31 30.85
N PHE A 347 2.39 -13.48 30.20
CA PHE A 347 3.15 -13.65 28.96
C PHE A 347 2.75 -12.65 27.88
N LEU A 348 1.45 -12.56 27.57
CA LEU A 348 0.94 -11.65 26.55
C LEU A 348 1.21 -10.18 26.90
N ASP A 349 1.06 -9.81 28.17
CA ASP A 349 1.28 -8.45 28.64
C ASP A 349 2.76 -8.07 28.60
N GLN A 350 3.66 -8.98 28.94
CA GLN A 350 5.11 -8.80 28.85
C GLN A 350 5.56 -8.61 27.39
N VAL A 351 5.05 -9.44 26.47
CA VAL A 351 5.31 -9.27 25.03
C VAL A 351 4.74 -7.95 24.52
N SER A 352 3.51 -7.61 24.90
CA SER A 352 2.84 -6.37 24.46
C SER A 352 3.47 -5.09 25.01
N LYS A 353 4.18 -5.16 26.14
CA LYS A 353 4.94 -4.04 26.70
C LYS A 353 6.25 -3.77 25.94
N LEU A 354 6.88 -4.84 25.44
CA LEU A 354 8.19 -4.76 24.79
C LEU A 354 8.10 -4.59 23.28
N PHE A 355 7.03 -5.11 22.67
CA PHE A 355 6.84 -5.11 21.23
C PHE A 355 5.51 -4.49 20.85
N PRO A 356 5.49 -3.57 19.87
CA PRO A 356 4.23 -3.08 19.30
C PRO A 356 3.40 -4.24 18.74
N ARG A 357 2.08 -4.19 18.89
CA ARG A 357 1.10 -5.13 18.27
C ARG A 357 1.17 -5.17 16.73
N CYS A 358 1.95 -4.27 16.15
CA CYS A 358 2.20 -4.12 14.73
C CYS A 358 3.42 -4.92 14.24
N SER A 359 4.16 -5.53 15.17
CA SER A 359 5.44 -6.17 14.86
C SER A 359 5.23 -7.54 14.25
N ALA A 360 6.07 -7.88 13.27
CA ALA A 360 6.39 -9.28 13.00
C ALA A 360 7.26 -9.78 14.16
N LEU A 361 6.95 -10.95 14.71
CA LEU A 361 7.69 -11.56 15.81
C LEU A 361 8.20 -12.93 15.40
N LEU A 362 9.49 -13.18 15.58
CA LEU A 362 10.03 -14.54 15.59
C LEU A 362 9.90 -15.09 17.00
N VAL A 363 9.46 -16.33 17.13
CA VAL A 363 9.29 -16.98 18.44
C VAL A 363 10.05 -18.31 18.42
N GLY A 364 10.97 -18.46 19.36
CA GLY A 364 11.83 -19.63 19.49
C GLY A 364 11.69 -20.30 20.84
N CYS A 365 11.91 -21.61 20.87
CA CYS A 365 12.11 -22.34 22.11
C CYS A 365 13.21 -23.40 21.94
N ARG A 366 13.21 -24.48 22.73
CA ARG A 366 14.21 -25.55 22.58
C ARG A 366 14.11 -26.30 21.25
N THR A 367 12.91 -26.81 20.92
CA THR A 367 12.66 -27.75 19.81
C THR A 367 11.49 -27.37 18.90
N GLY A 368 10.88 -26.20 19.11
CA GLY A 368 9.74 -25.70 18.31
C GLY A 368 8.35 -25.88 18.95
N VAL A 369 8.18 -26.79 19.91
CA VAL A 369 6.85 -27.11 20.49
C VAL A 369 6.26 -25.94 21.30
N ARG A 370 7.05 -25.36 22.23
CA ARG A 370 6.59 -24.24 23.06
C ARG A 370 6.42 -22.96 22.23
N SER A 371 7.25 -22.76 21.21
CA SER A 371 7.17 -21.59 20.34
C SER A 371 5.96 -21.63 19.42
N ALA A 372 5.54 -22.80 18.93
CA ALA A 372 4.28 -22.95 18.20
C ALA A 372 3.07 -22.57 19.08
N ARG A 373 3.07 -23.00 20.35
CA ARG A 373 2.02 -22.62 21.32
C ARG A 373 2.04 -21.12 21.61
N ALA A 374 3.21 -20.54 21.86
CA ALA A 374 3.35 -19.10 22.05
C ALA A 374 2.91 -18.32 20.80
N ALA A 375 3.25 -18.78 19.60
CA ALA A 375 2.84 -18.15 18.36
C ALA A 375 1.32 -18.16 18.18
N ALA A 376 0.65 -19.27 18.50
CA ALA A 376 -0.81 -19.34 18.49
C ALA A 376 -1.47 -18.38 19.49
N LEU A 377 -0.86 -18.17 20.67
CA LEU A 377 -1.33 -17.20 21.66
C LEU A 377 -1.14 -15.75 21.20
N LEU A 378 -0.07 -15.46 20.45
CA LEU A 378 0.28 -14.11 20.02
C LEU A 378 -0.36 -13.72 18.68
N ALA A 379 -0.64 -14.67 17.78
CA ALA A 379 -1.20 -14.41 16.45
C ALA A 379 -2.47 -13.54 16.44
N PRO A 380 -3.40 -13.64 17.42
CA PRO A 380 -4.56 -12.73 17.48
C PRO A 380 -4.19 -11.28 17.79
N HIS A 381 -3.00 -11.02 18.33
CA HIS A 381 -2.59 -9.76 18.94
C HIS A 381 -1.46 -9.03 18.21
N PHE A 382 -0.77 -9.69 17.30
CA PHE A 382 0.38 -9.17 16.55
C PHE A 382 0.18 -9.27 15.04
N ALA A 383 0.96 -8.53 14.25
CA ALA A 383 0.78 -8.43 12.80
C ALA A 383 1.20 -9.71 12.06
N ASP A 384 2.34 -10.29 12.44
CA ASP A 384 2.83 -11.60 11.94
C ASP A 384 3.57 -12.29 13.08
N VAL A 385 3.29 -13.56 13.32
CA VAL A 385 3.98 -14.34 14.36
C VAL A 385 4.48 -15.63 13.76
N ILE A 386 5.80 -15.75 13.75
CA ILE A 386 6.54 -16.80 13.06
C ILE A 386 7.19 -17.68 14.12
N SER A 387 6.76 -18.94 14.22
CA SER A 387 7.46 -19.92 15.06
C SER A 387 8.71 -20.42 14.33
N VAL A 388 9.84 -20.49 15.04
CA VAL A 388 11.08 -21.04 14.48
C VAL A 388 11.08 -22.56 14.64
N ASP A 389 11.08 -23.27 13.52
CA ASP A 389 11.07 -24.73 13.50
C ASP A 389 12.35 -25.31 14.09
N GLY A 390 12.21 -26.36 14.90
CA GLY A 390 13.32 -27.00 15.58
C GLY A 390 13.95 -26.18 16.71
N GLY A 391 13.49 -24.95 16.96
CA GLY A 391 13.98 -24.08 18.03
C GLY A 391 15.50 -23.84 17.99
N ILE A 392 16.12 -23.60 19.14
CA ILE A 392 17.57 -23.37 19.26
C ILE A 392 18.39 -24.62 18.87
N VAL A 393 17.83 -25.83 19.01
CA VAL A 393 18.49 -27.07 18.55
C VAL A 393 18.61 -27.07 17.02
N GLY A 394 17.52 -26.77 16.32
CA GLY A 394 17.53 -26.62 14.87
C GLY A 394 18.43 -25.47 14.41
N TRP A 395 18.45 -24.38 15.17
CA TRP A 395 19.34 -23.23 14.94
C TRP A 395 20.83 -23.62 14.97
N GLN A 396 21.23 -24.40 15.98
CA GLN A 396 22.60 -24.92 16.09
C GLN A 396 22.94 -25.92 14.98
N GLN A 397 22.01 -26.82 14.64
CA GLN A 397 22.20 -27.78 13.55
C GLN A 397 22.37 -27.11 12.19
N ALA A 398 21.73 -25.95 11.99
CA ALA A 398 21.90 -25.11 10.81
C ALA A 398 23.24 -24.34 10.77
N GLY A 399 24.11 -24.50 11.77
CA GLY A 399 25.41 -23.82 11.84
C GLY A 399 25.30 -22.32 12.15
N LEU A 400 24.17 -21.86 12.69
CA LEU A 400 23.93 -20.45 12.98
C LEU A 400 24.53 -20.05 14.34
N PRO A 401 24.93 -18.77 14.51
CA PRO A 401 25.63 -18.32 15.71
C PRO A 401 24.74 -18.42 16.95
N VAL A 402 25.35 -18.82 18.07
CA VAL A 402 24.72 -18.90 19.39
C VAL A 402 25.58 -18.16 20.40
N ARG A 403 24.94 -17.36 21.25
CA ARG A 403 25.58 -16.76 22.42
C ARG A 403 25.58 -17.79 23.55
N GLN A 404 26.76 -18.22 23.96
CA GLN A 404 26.94 -19.08 25.13
C GLN A 404 26.89 -18.23 26.41
N GLY A 405 26.43 -18.83 27.51
CA GLY A 405 26.37 -18.16 28.81
C GLY A 405 27.73 -17.71 29.33
N GLY A 406 27.87 -16.39 29.51
CA GLY A 406 28.93 -15.69 30.25
C GLY A 406 28.29 -14.53 30.99
#